data_AF-A0A959CHM3-F1
#
_entry.id   AF-A0A959CHM3-F1
#
_cell.length_a   1.000
_cell.length_b   1.000
_cell.length_c   1.000
_cell.angle_alpha   90.00
_cell.angle_beta   90.00
_cell.angle_gamma   90.00
#
_symmetry.space_group_name_H-M   'P 1'
#
loop_
_entity.id
_entity.type
_entity.pdbx_description
1 polymer ?
#
loop_
_entity_poly.entity_id
_entity_poly.type
_entity_poly.pdbx_seq_one_letter_code
_entity_poly.pdbx_strand_id
1 'polypeptide(L)'
;DLSNLADNKANIMLSVNALIITIVMPLAASYVKSNLYLLVPMGTLLATCLLSMIFATLATRPIKMMGYTSREVIDSGRSNLFFFGNFYKMTFPEYQEGMQQVVADDQNLEGSIMRDLYYLGHSLGRKYNQLRICYTIFMYGVIATVAVFGVSYAIFVF
;
A
#
# COMPACT_ATOMS: atom_id res chain seq x y z
N ASP A 1 12.53 7.23 6.85
CA ASP A 1 11.70 7.38 5.62
C ASP A 1 11.46 6.11 4.79
N LEU A 2 11.30 4.93 5.39
CA LEU A 2 11.02 3.70 4.62
C LEU A 2 9.53 3.55 4.25
N SER A 3 8.61 3.98 5.11
CA SER A 3 7.17 4.02 4.79
C SER A 3 6.90 4.95 3.61
N ASN A 4 7.50 6.15 3.61
CA ASN A 4 7.36 7.11 2.52
C ASN A 4 7.82 6.54 1.18
N LEU A 5 8.88 5.71 1.16
CA LEU A 5 9.32 5.03 -0.05
C LEU A 5 8.30 4.01 -0.56
N ALA A 6 7.68 3.23 0.33
CA ALA A 6 6.64 2.28 -0.04
C ALA A 6 5.38 3.00 -0.58
N ASP A 7 4.97 4.09 0.08
CA ASP A 7 3.83 4.90 -0.33
C ASP A 7 4.09 5.58 -1.70
N ASN A 8 5.32 6.08 -1.93
CA ASN A 8 5.73 6.59 -3.23
C ASN A 8 5.67 5.54 -4.34
N LYS A 9 6.14 4.31 -4.09
CA LYS A 9 6.05 3.23 -5.09
C LYS A 9 4.61 2.84 -5.43
N ALA A 10 3.72 2.87 -4.44
CA ALA A 10 2.29 2.63 -4.66
C ALA A 10 1.64 3.77 -5.46
N ASN A 11 1.97 5.03 -5.13
CA ASN A 11 1.50 6.20 -5.87
C ASN A 11 1.95 6.20 -7.33
N ILE A 12 3.21 5.83 -7.62
CA ILE A 12 3.68 5.63 -9.00
C ILE A 12 2.81 4.62 -9.75
N MET A 13 2.50 3.48 -9.13
CA MET A 13 1.64 2.44 -9.72
C MET A 13 0.21 2.91 -9.96
N LEU A 14 -0.36 3.72 -9.05
CA LEU A 14 -1.66 4.35 -9.25
C LEU A 14 -1.62 5.31 -10.44
N SER A 15 -0.59 6.16 -10.54
CA SER A 15 -0.43 7.11 -11.64
C SER A 15 -0.29 6.42 -13.00
N VAL A 16 0.50 5.34 -13.10
CA VAL A 16 0.66 4.58 -14.35
C VAL A 16 -0.67 3.97 -14.79
N ASN A 17 -1.38 3.29 -13.89
CA ASN A 17 -2.68 2.70 -14.21
C ASN A 17 -3.73 3.78 -14.56
N ALA A 18 -3.71 4.92 -13.88
CA ALA A 18 -4.60 6.04 -14.18
C ALA A 18 -4.32 6.60 -15.58
N LEU A 19 -3.04 6.76 -15.94
CA LEU A 19 -2.65 7.21 -17.28
C LEU A 19 -3.14 6.25 -18.36
N ILE A 20 -3.02 4.93 -18.16
CA ILE A 20 -3.53 3.92 -19.09
C ILE A 20 -5.05 4.08 -19.25
N ILE A 21 -5.79 4.19 -18.15
CA ILE A 21 -7.25 4.33 -18.18
C ILE A 21 -7.69 5.66 -18.80
N THR A 22 -6.99 6.76 -18.55
CA THR A 22 -7.41 8.09 -19.02
C THR A 22 -6.98 8.36 -20.46
N ILE A 23 -5.85 7.81 -20.93
CA ILE A 23 -5.31 8.10 -22.27
C ILE A 23 -5.48 6.89 -23.21
N VAL A 24 -5.01 5.71 -22.80
CA VAL A 24 -4.95 4.54 -23.69
C VAL A 24 -6.34 3.95 -23.93
N MET A 25 -7.17 3.88 -22.88
CA MET A 25 -8.51 3.27 -23.01
C MET A 25 -9.44 4.02 -23.97
N PRO A 26 -9.57 5.38 -23.95
CA PRO A 26 -10.39 6.09 -24.94
C PRO A 26 -9.90 5.91 -26.38
N LEU A 27 -8.58 5.90 -26.57
CA LEU A 27 -7.98 5.64 -27.88
C LEU A 27 -8.34 4.22 -28.36
N ALA A 28 -8.14 3.20 -27.52
CA ALA A 28 -8.54 1.82 -27.83
C ALA A 28 -10.06 1.71 -28.11
N ALA A 29 -10.89 2.37 -27.30
CA ALA A 29 -12.36 2.36 -27.45
C ALA A 29 -12.82 2.89 -28.81
N SER A 30 -12.12 3.89 -29.37
CA SER A 30 -12.44 4.43 -30.69
C SER A 30 -12.32 3.39 -31.81
N TYR A 31 -11.39 2.43 -31.68
CA TYR A 31 -11.18 1.36 -32.66
C TYR A 31 -12.10 0.15 -32.44
N VAL A 32 -12.66 -0.03 -31.24
CA VAL A 32 -13.57 -1.14 -30.91
C VAL A 32 -14.86 -1.07 -31.74
N LYS A 33 -15.37 0.12 -32.05
CA LYS A 33 -16.59 0.28 -32.87
C LYS A 33 -16.44 -0.37 -34.26
N SER A 34 -15.24 -0.32 -34.82
CA SER A 34 -14.93 -0.92 -36.12
C SER A 34 -14.46 -2.37 -36.01
N ASN A 35 -13.93 -2.78 -34.86
CA ASN A 35 -13.30 -4.08 -34.64
C ASN A 35 -13.73 -4.69 -33.30
N LEU A 36 -14.84 -5.44 -33.29
CA LEU A 36 -15.41 -6.00 -32.06
C LEU A 36 -14.47 -6.96 -31.33
N TYR A 37 -13.54 -7.60 -32.06
CA TYR A 37 -12.52 -8.48 -31.47
C TYR A 37 -11.53 -7.75 -30.53
N LEU A 38 -11.44 -6.41 -30.59
CA LEU A 38 -10.64 -5.61 -29.67
C LEU A 38 -11.27 -5.42 -28.29
N LEU A 39 -12.56 -5.75 -28.13
CA LEU A 39 -13.27 -5.63 -26.86
C LEU A 39 -12.65 -6.53 -25.77
N VAL A 40 -12.24 -7.75 -26.13
CA VAL A 40 -11.67 -8.71 -25.18
C VAL A 40 -10.31 -8.25 -24.64
N PRO A 41 -9.31 -7.88 -25.48
CA PRO A 41 -8.07 -7.29 -25.01
C PRO A 41 -8.29 -6.05 -24.14
N MET A 42 -9.18 -5.14 -24.55
CA MET A 42 -9.48 -3.92 -23.80
C MET A 42 -10.07 -4.23 -22.41
N GLY A 43 -10.99 -5.20 -22.31
CA GLY A 43 -11.55 -5.65 -21.04
C GLY A 43 -10.50 -6.27 -20.12
N THR A 44 -9.59 -7.08 -20.65
CA THR A 44 -8.49 -7.68 -19.87
C THR A 44 -7.51 -6.63 -19.35
N LEU A 45 -7.20 -5.61 -20.15
CA LEU A 45 -6.33 -4.49 -19.74
C LEU A 45 -6.98 -3.71 -18.60
N LEU A 46 -8.27 -3.37 -18.76
CA LEU A 46 -9.01 -2.65 -17.73
C LEU A 46 -9.08 -3.43 -16.43
N ALA A 47 -9.38 -4.73 -16.49
CA ALA A 47 -9.41 -5.60 -15.32
C ALA A 47 -8.04 -5.65 -14.62
N THR A 48 -6.95 -5.79 -15.39
CA THR A 48 -5.59 -5.76 -14.86
C THR A 48 -5.28 -4.46 -14.15
N CYS A 49 -5.59 -3.31 -14.77
CA CYS A 49 -5.34 -2.01 -14.18
C CYS A 49 -6.12 -1.80 -12.88
N LEU A 50 -7.40 -2.17 -12.85
CA LEU A 50 -8.24 -2.05 -11.66
C LEU A 50 -7.74 -2.96 -10.53
N LEU A 51 -7.42 -4.22 -10.83
CA LEU A 51 -6.89 -5.15 -9.84
C LEU A 51 -5.56 -4.65 -9.27
N SER A 52 -4.65 -4.18 -10.12
CA SER A 52 -3.38 -3.58 -9.68
C SER A 52 -3.62 -2.36 -8.78
N MET A 53 -4.51 -1.44 -9.17
CA MET A 53 -4.86 -0.25 -8.38
C MET A 53 -5.44 -0.59 -7.00
N ILE A 54 -6.24 -1.65 -6.88
CA ILE A 54 -6.78 -2.08 -5.59
C ILE A 54 -5.64 -2.40 -4.61
N PHE A 55 -4.65 -3.19 -5.04
CA PHE A 55 -3.51 -3.55 -4.19
C PHE A 55 -2.59 -2.36 -3.91
N ALA A 56 -2.37 -1.47 -4.88
CA ALA A 56 -1.63 -0.23 -4.65
C ALA A 56 -2.32 0.66 -3.60
N THR A 57 -3.65 0.80 -3.67
CA THR A 57 -4.45 1.56 -2.70
C THR A 57 -4.44 0.92 -1.32
N LEU A 58 -4.46 -0.42 -1.24
CA LEU A 58 -4.34 -1.14 0.02
C LEU A 58 -2.97 -0.92 0.68
N ALA A 59 -1.90 -0.75 -0.10
CA ALA A 59 -0.56 -0.47 0.41
C ALA A 59 -0.43 0.93 1.02
N THR A 60 -1.16 1.94 0.49
CA THR A 60 -1.18 3.32 1.01
C THR A 60 -2.18 3.53 2.14
N ARG A 61 -3.03 2.54 2.44
CA ARG A 61 -4.04 2.63 3.49
C ARG A 61 -3.38 2.89 4.86
N PRO A 62 -3.83 3.91 5.61
CA PRO A 62 -3.29 4.21 6.93
C PRO A 62 -3.59 3.08 7.92
N ILE A 63 -2.65 2.83 8.82
CA ILE A 63 -2.75 1.81 9.87
C ILE A 63 -3.68 2.35 10.97
N LYS A 64 -4.46 1.46 11.61
CA LYS A 64 -5.27 1.84 12.78
C LYS A 64 -4.35 2.23 13.93
N MET A 65 -4.60 3.40 14.51
CA MET A 65 -3.85 3.95 15.65
C MET A 65 -4.79 4.09 16.85
N MET A 66 -4.33 3.72 18.06
CA MET A 66 -5.12 3.81 19.29
C MET A 66 -5.19 5.26 19.79
N GLY A 67 -4.03 5.92 19.80
CA GLY A 67 -3.84 7.33 20.15
C GLY A 67 -3.69 7.64 21.63
N TYR A 68 -3.88 6.66 22.50
CA TYR A 68 -3.74 6.81 23.94
C TYR A 68 -3.12 5.56 24.54
N THR A 69 -2.20 5.75 25.49
CA THR A 69 -1.57 4.67 26.26
C THR A 69 -1.90 4.88 27.73
N SER A 70 -2.54 3.89 28.37
CA SER A 70 -2.87 3.98 29.79
C SER A 70 -1.62 3.84 30.67
N ARG A 71 -1.66 4.42 31.87
CA ARG A 71 -0.57 4.31 32.86
C ARG A 71 -0.24 2.85 33.21
N GLU A 72 -1.25 1.97 33.31
CA GLU A 72 -1.03 0.53 33.52
C GLU A 72 -0.17 -0.14 32.43
N VAL A 73 -0.27 0.33 31.18
CA VAL A 73 0.55 -0.17 30.07
C VAL A 73 1.99 0.39 30.14
N ILE A 74 2.16 1.58 30.72
CA ILE A 74 3.45 2.19 31.00
C ILE A 74 4.15 1.45 32.14
N ASP A 75 3.44 1.26 33.26
CA ASP A 75 3.95 0.59 34.46
C ASP A 75 4.28 -0.89 34.22
N SER A 76 3.61 -1.53 33.27
CA SER A 76 3.91 -2.92 32.87
C SER A 76 5.11 -3.07 31.92
N GLY A 77 5.79 -1.97 31.57
CA GLY A 77 6.94 -1.99 30.65
C GLY A 77 6.57 -2.38 29.22
N ARG A 78 5.27 -2.33 28.87
CA ARG A 78 4.70 -2.70 27.55
C ARG A 78 4.27 -1.49 26.73
N SER A 79 4.49 -0.29 27.22
CA SER A 79 4.21 0.97 26.54
C SER A 79 5.21 1.24 25.42
N ASN A 80 4.72 1.73 24.28
CA ASN A 80 5.58 2.30 23.23
C ASN A 80 5.15 3.77 23.03
N LEU A 81 5.59 4.64 23.94
CA LEU A 81 5.38 6.08 23.85
C LEU A 81 6.27 6.75 22.79
N PHE A 82 7.27 6.07 22.23
CA PHE A 82 8.05 6.59 21.11
C PHE A 82 7.24 6.63 19.80
N PHE A 83 6.23 5.77 19.68
CA PHE A 83 5.34 5.75 18.52
C PHE A 83 4.20 6.77 18.63
N PHE A 84 4.15 7.73 17.71
CA PHE A 84 3.11 8.77 17.67
C PHE A 84 1.68 8.23 17.69
N GLY A 85 1.44 7.07 17.07
CA GLY A 85 0.11 6.44 17.04
C GLY A 85 -0.40 5.96 18.40
N ASN A 86 0.45 5.98 19.44
CA ASN A 86 0.10 5.60 20.81
C ASN A 86 -0.11 6.78 21.76
N PHE A 87 0.26 8.01 21.36
CA PHE A 87 0.16 9.19 22.23
C PHE A 87 -0.51 10.42 21.61
N TYR A 88 -0.87 10.42 20.33
CA TYR A 88 -1.40 11.64 19.67
C TYR A 88 -2.69 12.23 20.28
N LYS A 89 -3.40 11.50 21.16
CA LYS A 89 -4.55 11.99 21.94
C LYS A 89 -4.23 12.27 23.41
N MET A 90 -2.99 12.06 23.86
CA MET A 90 -2.57 12.35 25.22
C MET A 90 -2.30 13.85 25.39
N THR A 91 -2.52 14.36 26.60
CA THR A 91 -2.07 15.70 26.95
C THR A 91 -0.55 15.72 27.14
N PHE A 92 0.09 16.87 26.93
CA PHE A 92 1.53 17.00 27.13
C PHE A 92 2.01 16.59 28.53
N PRO A 93 1.33 16.97 29.64
CA PRO A 93 1.72 16.53 30.98
C PRO A 93 1.68 14.99 31.13
N GLU A 94 0.64 14.33 30.63
CA GLU A 94 0.53 12.86 30.68
C GLU A 94 1.63 12.17 29.87
N TYR A 95 1.94 12.70 28.69
CA TYR A 95 3.02 12.19 27.84
C TYR A 95 4.39 12.39 28.50
N GLN A 96 4.63 13.57 29.07
CA GLN A 96 5.90 13.90 29.72
C GLN A 96 6.16 12.98 30.91
N GLU A 97 5.18 12.78 31.78
CA GLU A 97 5.30 11.90 32.95
C GLU A 97 5.56 10.46 32.53
N GLY A 98 4.79 9.94 31.57
CA GLY A 98 4.99 8.59 31.04
C GLY A 98 6.36 8.40 30.37
N MET A 99 6.84 9.41 29.64
CA MET A 99 8.15 9.36 28.99
C MET A 99 9.29 9.41 30.01
N GLN A 100 9.16 10.20 31.07
CA GLN A 100 10.14 10.22 32.16
C GLN A 100 10.25 8.85 32.85
N GLN A 101 9.14 8.15 33.05
CA GLN A 101 9.16 6.79 33.59
C GLN A 101 9.85 5.78 32.66
N VAL A 102 9.56 5.84 31.35
CA VAL A 102 10.19 4.94 30.37
C VAL A 102 11.69 5.19 30.25
N VAL A 103 12.14 6.45 30.33
CA VAL A 103 13.56 6.82 30.24
C VAL A 103 14.32 6.54 31.53
N ALA A 104 13.65 6.54 32.69
CA ALA A 104 14.29 6.29 33.98
C ALA A 104 14.67 4.81 34.23
N ASP A 105 14.12 3.88 33.45
CA ASP A 105 14.38 2.44 33.55
C ASP A 105 14.94 1.91 32.22
N ASP A 106 16.22 1.54 32.22
CA ASP A 106 16.94 1.03 31.03
C ASP A 106 16.23 -0.16 30.37
N GLN A 107 15.63 -1.07 31.15
CA GLN A 107 14.92 -2.23 30.59
C GLN A 107 13.64 -1.80 29.87
N ASN A 108 12.92 -0.82 30.42
CA ASN A 108 11.72 -0.27 29.80
C ASN A 108 12.06 0.54 28.55
N LEU A 109 13.16 1.31 28.58
CA LEU A 109 13.66 2.05 27.44
C LEU A 109 14.03 1.12 26.28
N GLU A 110 14.90 0.15 26.53
CA GLU A 110 15.33 -0.83 25.53
C GLU A 110 14.14 -1.61 24.97
N GLY A 111 13.25 -2.11 25.84
CA GLY A 111 12.05 -2.82 25.44
C GLY A 111 11.11 -1.97 24.57
N SER A 112 10.99 -0.67 24.86
CA SER A 112 10.15 0.24 24.08
C SER A 112 10.74 0.51 22.69
N ILE A 113 12.06 0.70 22.58
CA ILE A 113 12.77 0.87 21.31
C ILE A 113 12.65 -0.40 20.45
N MET A 114 12.89 -1.59 21.04
CA MET A 114 12.77 -2.86 20.33
C MET A 114 11.35 -3.08 19.79
N ARG A 115 10.33 -2.78 20.61
CA ARG A 115 8.92 -2.89 20.19
C ARG A 115 8.60 -1.91 19.07
N ASP A 116 9.08 -0.67 19.15
CA ASP A 116 8.90 0.32 18.08
C ASP A 116 9.49 -0.15 16.75
N LEU A 117 10.76 -0.56 16.76
CA LEU A 117 11.45 -1.08 15.58
C LEU A 117 10.75 -2.32 15.01
N TYR A 118 10.29 -3.23 15.87
CA TYR A 118 9.56 -4.43 15.45
C TYR A 118 8.24 -4.07 14.74
N TYR A 119 7.42 -3.20 15.33
CA TYR A 119 6.15 -2.79 14.71
C TYR A 119 6.34 -1.95 13.45
N LEU A 120 7.37 -1.10 13.41
CA LEU A 120 7.76 -0.37 12.21
C LEU A 120 8.14 -1.33 11.08
N GLY A 121 9.00 -2.32 11.36
CA GLY A 121 9.39 -3.35 10.40
C GLY A 121 8.20 -4.21 9.94
N HIS A 122 7.35 -4.64 10.88
CA HIS A 122 6.18 -5.46 10.59
C HIS A 122 5.15 -4.73 9.69
N SER A 123 4.85 -3.47 10.01
CA SER A 123 3.93 -2.65 9.21
C SER A 123 4.47 -2.37 7.81
N LEU A 124 5.77 -2.09 7.71
CA LEU A 124 6.45 -1.89 6.44
C LEU A 124 6.41 -3.16 5.58
N GLY A 125 6.70 -4.33 6.17
CA GLY A 125 6.62 -5.62 5.50
C GLY A 125 5.23 -5.88 4.90
N ARG A 126 4.16 -5.52 5.62
CA ARG A 126 2.78 -5.62 5.11
C ARG A 126 2.56 -4.74 3.87
N LYS A 127 3.04 -3.48 3.88
CA LYS A 127 2.96 -2.58 2.71
C LYS A 127 3.72 -3.15 1.51
N TYR A 128 4.96 -3.63 1.71
CA TYR A 128 5.76 -4.22 0.65
C TYR A 128 5.15 -5.50 0.07
N ASN A 129 4.45 -6.30 0.88
CA ASN A 129 3.76 -7.48 0.39
C ASN A 129 2.58 -7.12 -0.54
N GLN A 130 1.74 -6.15 -0.14
CA GLN A 130 0.67 -5.64 -0.99
C GLN A 130 1.23 -5.07 -2.31
N LEU A 131 2.32 -4.32 -2.20
CA LEU A 131 3.00 -3.76 -3.35
C LEU A 131 3.53 -4.86 -4.29
N ARG A 132 4.16 -5.91 -3.76
CA ARG A 132 4.64 -7.05 -4.58
C ARG A 132 3.50 -7.72 -5.34
N ILE A 133 2.34 -7.92 -4.71
CA ILE A 133 1.16 -8.47 -5.37
C ILE A 133 0.66 -7.53 -6.48
N CYS A 134 0.58 -6.22 -6.21
CA CYS A 134 0.24 -5.20 -7.21
C CYS A 134 1.14 -5.28 -8.46
N TYR A 135 2.47 -5.30 -8.27
CA TYR A 135 3.43 -5.42 -9.37
C TYR A 135 3.27 -6.72 -10.16
N THR A 136 3.02 -7.82 -9.45
CA THR A 136 2.84 -9.15 -10.04
C THR A 136 1.58 -9.18 -10.93
N ILE A 137 0.45 -8.68 -10.42
CA ILE A 137 -0.80 -8.60 -11.17
C ILE A 137 -0.63 -7.71 -12.40
N PHE A 138 -0.03 -6.54 -12.25
CA PHE A 138 0.18 -5.63 -13.36
C PHE A 138 1.06 -6.25 -14.45
N MET A 139 2.21 -6.81 -14.06
CA MET A 139 3.16 -7.43 -14.99
C MET A 139 2.51 -8.57 -15.79
N TYR A 140 1.91 -9.54 -15.11
CA TYR A 140 1.30 -10.68 -15.79
C TYR A 140 0.04 -10.29 -16.56
N GLY A 141 -0.75 -9.35 -16.04
CA GLY A 141 -1.96 -8.91 -16.71
C GLY A 141 -1.68 -8.13 -18.00
N VAL A 142 -0.64 -7.28 -18.04
CA VAL A 142 -0.22 -6.61 -19.28
C VAL A 142 0.28 -7.62 -20.32
N ILE A 143 1.08 -8.62 -19.90
CA ILE A 143 1.53 -9.70 -20.79
C ILE A 143 0.32 -10.48 -21.35
N ALA A 144 -0.65 -10.81 -20.48
CA ALA A 144 -1.86 -11.50 -20.88
C ALA A 144 -2.70 -10.66 -21.86
N THR A 145 -2.86 -9.35 -21.63
CA THR A 145 -3.53 -8.44 -22.56
C THR A 145 -2.89 -8.49 -23.96
N VAL A 146 -1.56 -8.41 -24.03
CA VAL A 146 -0.84 -8.45 -25.31
C VAL A 146 -1.04 -9.80 -26.02
N ALA A 147 -0.97 -10.91 -25.27
CA ALA A 147 -1.21 -12.24 -25.83
C ALA A 147 -2.65 -12.38 -26.36
N VAL A 148 -3.65 -11.93 -25.59
CA VAL A 148 -5.07 -11.94 -25.99
C VAL A 148 -5.27 -11.07 -27.22
N PHE A 149 -4.64 -9.89 -27.29
CA PHE A 149 -4.68 -9.04 -28.48
C PHE A 149 -4.12 -9.76 -29.71
N GLY A 150 -2.94 -10.40 -29.59
CA GLY A 150 -2.33 -11.13 -30.70
C GLY A 150 -3.18 -12.30 -31.20
N VAL A 151 -3.78 -13.06 -30.28
CA VAL A 151 -4.68 -14.18 -30.62
C VAL A 151 -5.96 -13.66 -31.27
N SER A 152 -6.59 -12.62 -30.71
CA SER A 152 -7.78 -12.02 -31.31
C SER A 152 -7.49 -11.46 -32.70
N TYR A 153 -6.32 -10.84 -32.91
CA TYR A 153 -5.91 -10.37 -34.23
C TYR A 153 -5.73 -11.54 -35.21
N ALA A 154 -5.03 -12.60 -34.81
CA ALA A 154 -4.78 -13.76 -35.65
C ALA A 154 -6.05 -14.54 -36.04
N ILE A 155 -7.10 -14.55 -35.21
CA ILE A 155 -8.35 -15.28 -35.50
C ILE A 155 -9.30 -14.49 -36.39
N PHE A 156 -9.35 -13.16 -36.23
CA PHE A 156 -10.38 -12.32 -36.88
C PHE A 156 -9.87 -11.55 -38.10
N VAL A 157 -8.55 -11.38 -38.26
CA VAL A 157 -7.94 -10.63 -39.37
C VAL A 157 -7.28 -11.53 -40.41
N PHE A 158 -6.74 -12.69 -40.00
CA PHE A 158 -6.30 -13.75 -40.92
C PHE A 158 -7.42 -14.76 -41.15
#